data_AF-A0A6L7KI53-F1
#
_entry.id   AF-A0A6L7KI53-F1
#
_cell.length_a   1.000
_cell.length_b   1.000
_cell.length_c   1.000
_cell.angle_alpha   90.00
_cell.angle_beta   90.00
_cell.angle_gamma   90.00
#
_symmetry.space_group_name_H-M   'P 1'
#
loop_
_entity.id
_entity.type
_entity.pdbx_description
1 polymer ?
#
loop_
_entity_poly.entity_id
_entity_poly.type
_entity_poly.pdbx_seq_one_letter_code
_entity_poly.pdbx_strand_id
1 'polypeptide(L)'
;AELGIASVTGSAMRNAWHGRNLEAGEEPYKEIRTLMGFVHIVGHLIARPGAGIENFEDIKGKRVGLGSSIRTSALHEPFWRSQGVDWIDDVEEVPLGSQDRYRFLAEGRVDAALAWTVGTKLAAIIEEYASANEAVWAKTDKAALEEAGFTVFAFEPGSLPGLDFGNHGPSLTMSALTTTDEFPDEAAYEIVKTLHENMEQIVLLLPAVQAAIENPAIFTSPSDPFPYHPGAIRYWKEVGLWDSE
;
A
#
# COMPACT_ATOMS: atom_id res chain seq x y z
N ALA A 1 16.44 15.00 3.14
CA ALA A 1 16.75 13.60 3.48
C ALA A 1 18.17 13.55 4.04
N GLU A 2 18.35 13.82 5.33
CA GLU A 2 19.69 13.87 5.97
C GLU A 2 20.12 12.51 6.57
N LEU A 3 19.21 11.54 6.63
CA LEU A 3 19.45 10.23 7.27
C LEU A 3 19.88 9.11 6.30
N GLY A 4 19.94 9.36 4.98
CA GLY A 4 20.29 8.33 4.00
C GLY A 4 19.30 7.17 3.87
N ILE A 5 18.10 7.30 4.44
CA ILE A 5 17.06 6.27 4.47
C ILE A 5 15.74 6.88 4.00
N ALA A 6 14.97 6.10 3.23
CA ALA A 6 13.64 6.46 2.75
C ALA A 6 12.67 5.30 2.91
N SER A 7 11.37 5.59 3.08
CA SER A 7 10.32 4.61 2.87
C SER A 7 9.82 4.73 1.44
N VAL A 8 9.81 3.61 0.71
CA VAL A 8 9.49 3.56 -0.72
C VAL A 8 8.54 2.41 -1.00
N THR A 9 7.53 2.65 -1.82
CA THR A 9 6.64 1.58 -2.31
C THR A 9 7.37 0.70 -3.32
N GLY A 10 7.12 -0.61 -3.33
CA GLY A 10 7.76 -1.55 -4.27
C GLY A 10 7.59 -1.17 -5.75
N SER A 11 6.49 -0.53 -6.14
CA SER A 11 6.29 -0.04 -7.51
C SER A 11 7.22 1.13 -7.87
N ALA A 12 7.36 2.11 -6.98
CA ALA A 12 8.31 3.22 -7.16
C ALA A 12 9.76 2.71 -7.17
N MET A 13 10.11 1.79 -6.25
CA MET A 13 11.42 1.15 -6.21
C MET A 13 11.72 0.39 -7.51
N ARG A 14 10.74 -0.33 -8.06
CA ARG A 14 10.85 -1.02 -9.36
C ARG A 14 11.10 -0.06 -10.51
N ASN A 15 10.40 1.05 -10.55
CA ASN A 15 10.58 2.05 -11.59
C ASN A 15 11.99 2.66 -11.52
N ALA A 16 12.43 3.08 -10.33
CA ALA A 16 13.77 3.63 -10.10
C ALA A 16 14.87 2.63 -10.50
N TRP A 17 14.76 1.37 -10.05
CA TRP A 17 15.73 0.32 -10.34
C TRP A 17 15.82 -0.04 -11.82
N HIS A 18 14.70 -0.03 -12.55
CA HIS A 18 14.66 -0.38 -13.98
C HIS A 18 14.74 0.82 -14.92
N GLY A 19 14.91 2.04 -14.39
CA GLY A 19 14.99 3.26 -15.19
C GLY A 19 13.68 3.65 -15.88
N ARG A 20 12.53 3.33 -15.28
CA ARG A 20 11.22 3.69 -15.81
C ARG A 20 10.75 5.01 -15.19
N ASN A 21 10.13 5.88 -15.99
CA ASN A 21 9.63 7.20 -15.56
C ASN A 21 10.71 8.12 -14.97
N LEU A 22 11.96 7.95 -15.42
CA LEU A 22 13.07 8.84 -15.08
C LEU A 22 13.05 10.11 -15.94
N GLU A 23 13.55 11.22 -15.40
CA GLU A 23 13.77 12.43 -16.19
C GLU A 23 14.90 12.23 -17.22
N ALA A 24 14.93 13.05 -18.27
CA ALA A 24 15.95 12.93 -19.31
C ALA A 24 17.36 13.14 -18.73
N GLY A 25 18.19 12.09 -18.77
CA GLY A 25 19.56 12.11 -18.27
C GLY A 25 19.74 11.46 -16.89
N GLU A 26 18.68 10.95 -16.27
CA GLU A 26 18.78 10.14 -15.06
C GLU A 26 19.06 8.66 -15.41
N GLU A 27 19.97 8.05 -14.64
CA GLU A 27 20.30 6.63 -14.74
C GLU A 27 19.47 5.81 -13.74
N PRO A 28 19.25 4.51 -13.98
CA PRO A 28 18.60 3.64 -13.02
C PRO A 28 19.34 3.60 -11.68
N TYR A 29 18.60 3.72 -10.58
CA TYR A 29 19.13 3.72 -9.21
C TYR A 29 19.47 2.30 -8.75
N LYS A 30 20.66 1.80 -9.10
CA LYS A 30 21.16 0.44 -8.80
C LYS A 30 21.82 0.30 -7.42
N GLU A 31 22.09 1.42 -6.78
CA GLU A 31 22.65 1.52 -5.44
C GLU A 31 21.61 1.22 -4.36
N ILE A 32 20.30 1.22 -4.68
CA ILE A 32 19.24 0.99 -3.69
C ILE A 32 19.45 -0.34 -2.97
N ARG A 33 19.34 -0.31 -1.64
CA ARG A 33 19.36 -1.48 -0.76
C ARG A 33 18.15 -1.49 0.15
N THR A 34 17.49 -2.63 0.26
CA THR A 34 16.38 -2.84 1.19
C THR A 34 16.92 -3.10 2.60
N LEU A 35 16.34 -2.44 3.60
CA LEU A 35 16.57 -2.74 5.02
C LEU A 35 15.52 -3.73 5.52
N MET A 36 14.24 -3.43 5.29
CA MET A 36 13.12 -4.32 5.62
C MET A 36 11.79 -3.88 5.00
N GLY A 37 10.89 -4.83 4.77
CA GLY A 37 9.48 -4.56 4.45
C GLY A 37 8.67 -4.19 5.70
N PHE A 38 7.67 -3.32 5.57
CA PHE A 38 6.91 -2.85 6.73
C PHE A 38 5.39 -2.89 6.57
N VAL A 39 4.86 -2.45 5.44
CA VAL A 39 3.40 -2.24 5.31
C VAL A 39 2.91 -2.67 3.96
N HIS A 40 1.76 -3.34 3.98
CA HIS A 40 0.96 -3.59 2.80
C HIS A 40 -0.02 -2.44 2.60
N ILE A 41 0.05 -1.75 1.46
CA ILE A 41 -0.99 -0.79 1.09
C ILE A 41 -2.24 -1.59 0.79
N VAL A 42 -3.29 -1.31 1.55
CA VAL A 42 -4.58 -1.96 1.33
C VAL A 42 -5.41 -1.15 0.34
N GLY A 43 -5.93 -1.85 -0.67
CA GLY A 43 -6.87 -1.29 -1.63
C GLY A 43 -8.29 -1.30 -1.11
N HIS A 44 -8.95 -0.15 -1.01
CA HIS A 44 -10.40 -0.05 -0.83
C HIS A 44 -11.01 1.05 -1.68
N LEU A 45 -12.34 1.06 -1.77
CA LEU A 45 -13.12 2.08 -2.46
C LEU A 45 -14.11 2.76 -1.49
N ILE A 46 -14.11 4.08 -1.51
CA ILE A 46 -15.10 4.91 -0.79
C ILE A 46 -16.00 5.58 -1.83
N ALA A 47 -17.30 5.43 -1.67
CA ALA A 47 -18.31 6.07 -2.48
C ALA A 47 -18.95 7.24 -1.74
N ARG A 48 -19.47 8.20 -2.51
CA ARG A 48 -20.31 9.26 -1.95
C ARG A 48 -21.70 8.71 -1.63
N PRO A 49 -22.42 9.29 -0.66
CA PRO A 49 -23.80 8.91 -0.38
C PRO A 49 -24.68 9.06 -1.62
N GLY A 50 -25.60 8.12 -1.81
CA GLY A 50 -26.53 8.11 -2.95
C GLY A 50 -25.90 7.78 -4.31
N ALA A 51 -24.62 7.41 -4.39
CA ALA A 51 -24.01 6.89 -5.62
C ALA A 51 -24.52 5.50 -6.02
N GLY A 52 -25.12 4.77 -5.06
CA GLY A 52 -25.62 3.40 -5.23
C GLY A 52 -24.49 2.39 -5.40
N ILE A 53 -23.39 2.57 -4.67
CA ILE A 53 -22.20 1.70 -4.72
C ILE A 53 -22.10 1.01 -3.35
N GLU A 54 -22.40 -0.28 -3.31
CA GLU A 54 -22.25 -1.12 -2.11
C GLU A 54 -21.20 -2.21 -2.31
N ASN A 55 -20.97 -2.62 -3.56
CA ASN A 55 -19.99 -3.61 -3.97
C ASN A 55 -19.10 -3.03 -5.08
N PHE A 56 -17.96 -3.66 -5.31
CA PHE A 56 -17.05 -3.21 -6.38
C PHE A 56 -17.70 -3.19 -7.76
N GLU A 57 -18.57 -4.14 -8.10
CA GLU A 57 -19.24 -4.16 -9.41
C GLU A 57 -20.16 -2.96 -9.67
N ASP A 58 -20.67 -2.31 -8.62
CA ASP A 58 -21.61 -1.19 -8.74
C ASP A 58 -20.95 0.09 -9.31
N ILE A 59 -19.62 0.10 -9.43
CA ILE A 59 -18.89 1.21 -10.04
C ILE A 59 -18.94 1.22 -11.57
N LYS A 60 -19.47 0.16 -12.19
CA LYS A 60 -19.63 0.09 -13.64
C LYS A 60 -20.46 1.29 -14.13
N GLY A 61 -19.89 2.06 -15.06
CA GLY A 61 -20.43 3.30 -15.61
C GLY A 61 -20.37 4.50 -14.66
N LYS A 62 -19.67 4.43 -13.53
CA LYS A 62 -19.51 5.54 -12.57
C LYS A 62 -18.23 6.31 -12.82
N ARG A 63 -18.20 7.56 -12.34
CA ARG A 63 -16.98 8.38 -12.32
C ARG A 63 -16.14 7.97 -11.13
N VAL A 64 -14.97 7.40 -11.38
CA VAL A 64 -14.10 6.92 -10.30
C VAL A 64 -12.81 7.73 -10.27
N GLY A 65 -12.55 8.35 -9.13
CA GLY A 65 -11.29 9.01 -8.81
C GLY A 65 -10.21 7.97 -8.58
N LEU A 66 -9.68 7.44 -9.68
CA LEU A 66 -8.47 6.65 -9.70
C LEU A 66 -7.28 7.60 -9.67
N GLY A 67 -6.07 7.09 -9.49
CA GLY A 67 -4.95 7.95 -9.80
C GLY A 67 -3.72 7.19 -10.16
N SER A 68 -2.65 7.96 -10.38
CA SER A 68 -1.57 7.57 -11.28
C SER A 68 -0.92 6.22 -10.97
N SER A 69 -0.92 5.77 -9.72
CA SER A 69 -0.40 4.45 -9.34
C SER A 69 -1.18 3.26 -9.93
N ILE A 70 -2.46 3.45 -10.32
CA ILE A 70 -3.28 2.38 -10.88
C ILE A 70 -2.67 1.79 -12.16
N ARG A 71 -1.97 2.63 -12.92
CA ARG A 71 -1.32 2.26 -14.18
C ARG A 71 0.12 1.76 -13.99
N THR A 72 0.71 1.91 -12.80
CA THR A 72 2.12 1.56 -12.56
C THR A 72 2.31 0.29 -11.75
N SER A 73 1.31 -0.16 -10.99
CA SER A 73 1.37 -1.43 -10.27
C SER A 73 0.66 -2.55 -11.03
N ALA A 74 1.37 -3.67 -11.20
CA ALA A 74 0.86 -4.88 -11.82
C ALA A 74 -0.23 -5.60 -10.98
N LEU A 75 -0.47 -5.15 -9.75
CA LEU A 75 -1.43 -5.75 -8.84
C LEU A 75 -2.84 -5.14 -8.94
N HIS A 76 -3.00 -4.02 -9.65
CA HIS A 76 -4.31 -3.38 -9.76
C HIS A 76 -5.26 -4.12 -10.70
N GLU A 77 -4.84 -4.42 -11.92
CA GLU A 77 -5.69 -5.14 -12.88
C GLU A 77 -6.18 -6.50 -12.33
N PRO A 78 -5.32 -7.35 -11.72
CA PRO A 78 -5.79 -8.58 -11.07
C PRO A 78 -6.75 -8.32 -9.91
N PHE A 79 -6.56 -7.25 -9.13
CA PHE A 79 -7.46 -6.87 -8.04
C PHE A 79 -8.84 -6.48 -8.56
N TRP A 80 -8.92 -5.54 -9.50
CA TRP A 80 -10.22 -5.10 -10.03
C TRP A 80 -10.96 -6.27 -10.69
N ARG A 81 -10.24 -7.12 -11.45
CA ARG A 81 -10.82 -8.30 -12.07
C ARG A 81 -11.31 -9.33 -11.07
N SER A 82 -10.59 -9.56 -9.96
CA SER A 82 -11.07 -10.45 -8.91
C SER A 82 -12.33 -9.91 -8.24
N GLN A 83 -12.55 -8.60 -8.27
CA GLN A 83 -13.77 -7.96 -7.80
C GLN A 83 -14.82 -7.76 -8.91
N GLY A 84 -14.67 -8.43 -10.05
CA GLY A 84 -15.66 -8.43 -11.14
C GLY A 84 -15.67 -7.18 -12.03
N VAL A 85 -14.63 -6.34 -11.97
CA VAL A 85 -14.54 -5.08 -12.73
C VAL A 85 -13.31 -5.07 -13.64
N ASP A 86 -13.49 -4.72 -14.92
CA ASP A 86 -12.38 -4.25 -15.75
C ASP A 86 -12.38 -2.73 -15.76
N TRP A 87 -11.65 -2.12 -14.82
CA TRP A 87 -11.67 -0.67 -14.60
C TRP A 87 -11.33 0.16 -15.85
N ILE A 88 -10.65 -0.41 -16.84
CA ILE A 88 -10.31 0.32 -18.08
C ILE A 88 -11.57 0.57 -18.91
N ASP A 89 -12.45 -0.43 -19.00
CA ASP A 89 -13.63 -0.39 -19.87
C ASP A 89 -14.92 -0.08 -19.08
N ASP A 90 -14.94 -0.44 -17.80
CA ASP A 90 -16.12 -0.37 -16.96
C ASP A 90 -16.30 0.98 -16.26
N VAL A 91 -15.26 1.81 -16.09
CA VAL A 91 -15.37 3.07 -15.32
C VAL A 91 -14.97 4.31 -16.09
N GLU A 92 -15.61 5.43 -15.77
CA GLU A 92 -15.15 6.74 -16.21
C GLU A 92 -14.01 7.19 -15.29
N GLU A 93 -12.76 6.90 -15.68
CA GLU A 93 -11.57 7.29 -14.91
C GLU A 93 -11.44 8.81 -14.85
N VAL A 94 -11.40 9.34 -13.62
CA VAL A 94 -10.95 10.70 -13.35
C VAL A 94 -9.56 10.61 -12.73
N PRO A 95 -8.48 10.94 -13.47
CA PRO A 95 -7.12 10.80 -12.98
C PRO A 95 -6.81 11.88 -11.94
N LEU A 96 -6.65 11.49 -10.68
CA LEU A 96 -6.43 12.40 -9.56
C LEU A 96 -5.18 12.04 -8.76
N GLY A 97 -4.42 13.06 -8.35
CA GLY A 97 -3.40 12.91 -7.32
C GLY A 97 -4.03 12.46 -6.00
N SER A 98 -3.26 11.81 -5.14
CA SER A 98 -3.76 11.20 -3.89
C SER A 98 -4.50 12.20 -2.97
N GLN A 99 -4.11 13.47 -3.01
CA GLN A 99 -4.69 14.57 -2.21
C GLN A 99 -6.04 15.06 -2.76
N ASP A 100 -6.28 14.96 -4.07
CA ASP A 100 -7.47 15.56 -4.71
C ASP A 100 -8.70 14.65 -4.70
N ARG A 101 -8.51 13.34 -4.55
CA ARG A 101 -9.56 12.32 -4.69
C ARG A 101 -10.74 12.53 -3.74
N TYR A 102 -10.45 12.80 -2.47
CA TYR A 102 -11.48 12.95 -1.45
C TYR A 102 -12.20 14.30 -1.52
N ARG A 103 -11.48 15.36 -1.92
CA ARG A 103 -12.10 16.64 -2.25
C ARG A 103 -13.09 16.49 -3.42
N PHE A 104 -12.68 15.81 -4.49
CA PHE A 104 -13.56 15.60 -5.64
C PHE A 104 -14.75 14.71 -5.29
N LEU A 105 -14.58 13.75 -4.38
CA LEU A 105 -15.67 12.93 -3.85
C LEU A 105 -16.67 13.81 -3.08
N ALA A 106 -16.18 14.68 -2.19
CA ALA A 106 -17.00 15.61 -1.42
C ALA A 106 -17.73 16.63 -2.31
N GLU A 107 -17.08 17.10 -3.38
CA GLU A 107 -17.68 17.99 -4.38
C GLU A 107 -18.66 17.27 -5.34
N GLY A 108 -18.81 15.94 -5.23
CA GLY A 108 -19.65 15.14 -6.13
C GLY A 108 -19.15 15.05 -7.58
N ARG A 109 -17.88 15.41 -7.80
CA ARG A 109 -17.21 15.36 -9.11
C ARG A 109 -16.81 13.94 -9.51
N VAL A 110 -16.66 13.06 -8.53
CA VAL A 110 -16.56 11.60 -8.71
C VAL A 110 -17.63 10.93 -7.84
N ASP A 111 -18.04 9.73 -8.23
CA ASP A 111 -19.02 8.92 -7.50
C ASP A 111 -18.34 7.97 -6.50
N ALA A 112 -17.10 7.59 -6.79
CA ALA A 112 -16.23 6.88 -5.86
C ALA A 112 -14.78 7.35 -5.99
N ALA A 113 -14.03 7.19 -4.90
CA ALA A 113 -12.60 7.44 -4.82
C ALA A 113 -11.91 6.19 -4.30
N LEU A 114 -10.77 5.92 -4.90
CA LEU A 114 -9.93 4.81 -4.52
C LEU A 114 -9.09 5.20 -3.30
N ALA A 115 -9.34 4.51 -2.20
CA ALA A 115 -8.74 4.75 -0.91
C ALA A 115 -7.49 3.86 -0.76
N TRP A 116 -6.33 4.48 -0.98
CA TRP A 116 -5.01 3.84 -0.94
C TRP A 116 -4.07 4.61 -0.05
N THR A 117 -3.77 4.10 1.15
CA THR A 117 -2.59 4.58 1.87
C THR A 117 -2.07 3.55 2.87
N VAL A 118 -0.86 3.82 3.35
CA VAL A 118 -0.13 3.13 4.41
C VAL A 118 -0.62 3.65 5.77
N GLY A 119 -1.12 2.76 6.63
CA GLY A 119 -1.34 3.07 8.05
C GLY A 119 -2.19 4.31 8.34
N THR A 120 -1.76 5.10 9.33
CA THR A 120 -2.51 6.22 9.92
C THR A 120 -2.84 7.35 8.94
N LYS A 121 -2.14 7.46 7.82
CA LYS A 121 -2.48 8.45 6.78
C LYS A 121 -3.78 8.12 6.05
N LEU A 122 -4.11 6.83 5.91
CA LEU A 122 -5.40 6.41 5.34
C LEU A 122 -6.51 6.83 6.29
N ALA A 123 -6.37 6.48 7.57
CA ALA A 123 -7.30 6.90 8.61
C ALA A 123 -7.47 8.43 8.65
N ALA A 124 -6.39 9.21 8.70
CA ALA A 124 -6.47 10.67 8.80
C ALA A 124 -7.17 11.34 7.59
N ILE A 125 -6.87 10.90 6.37
CA ILE A 125 -7.50 11.47 5.16
C ILE A 125 -8.98 11.08 5.09
N ILE A 126 -9.31 9.85 5.51
CA ILE A 126 -10.70 9.39 5.61
C ILE A 126 -11.44 10.13 6.72
N GLU A 127 -10.82 10.35 7.88
CA GLU A 127 -11.37 11.11 9.00
C GLU A 127 -11.67 12.54 8.57
N GLU A 128 -10.77 13.19 7.83
CA GLU A 128 -11.02 14.51 7.27
C GLU A 128 -12.24 14.51 6.34
N TYR A 129 -12.30 13.57 5.38
CA TYR A 129 -13.47 13.43 4.51
C TYR A 129 -14.76 13.15 5.31
N ALA A 130 -14.70 12.21 6.25
CA ALA A 130 -15.81 11.74 7.06
C ALA A 130 -16.29 12.78 8.09
N SER A 131 -15.45 13.77 8.43
CA SER A 131 -15.84 14.87 9.31
C SER A 131 -16.87 15.80 8.68
N ALA A 132 -16.91 15.87 7.34
CA ALA A 132 -17.79 16.74 6.57
C ALA A 132 -18.77 15.98 5.66
N ASN A 133 -18.57 14.68 5.46
CA ASN A 133 -19.35 13.85 4.53
C ASN A 133 -19.57 12.45 5.12
N GLU A 134 -20.61 11.75 4.66
CA GLU A 134 -20.77 10.33 4.97
C GLU A 134 -19.89 9.50 4.02
N ALA A 135 -19.14 8.54 4.58
CA ALA A 135 -18.28 7.62 3.84
C ALA A 135 -18.98 6.27 3.67
N VAL A 136 -19.23 5.88 2.41
CA VAL A 136 -19.82 4.58 2.08
C VAL A 136 -18.72 3.67 1.55
N TRP A 137 -18.51 2.53 2.19
CA TRP A 137 -17.47 1.58 1.80
C TRP A 137 -18.02 0.49 0.90
N ALA A 138 -17.33 0.23 -0.23
CA ALA A 138 -17.66 -0.93 -1.05
C ALA A 138 -17.17 -2.22 -0.37
N LYS A 139 -18.02 -3.24 -0.35
CA LYS A 139 -17.69 -4.60 0.07
C LYS A 139 -16.75 -5.25 -0.93
N THR A 140 -15.75 -5.94 -0.42
CA THR A 140 -14.88 -6.81 -1.21
C THR A 140 -15.27 -8.28 -1.07
N ASP A 141 -15.12 -9.04 -2.15
CA ASP A 141 -15.14 -10.50 -2.10
C ASP A 141 -13.76 -11.04 -1.67
N LYS A 142 -13.67 -11.48 -0.40
CA LYS A 142 -12.46 -12.08 0.15
C LYS A 142 -12.02 -13.34 -0.60
N ALA A 143 -12.96 -14.22 -0.94
CA ALA A 143 -12.62 -15.49 -1.56
C ALA A 143 -12.01 -15.25 -2.95
N ALA A 144 -12.55 -14.29 -3.70
CA ALA A 144 -11.99 -13.90 -4.98
C ALA A 144 -10.61 -13.24 -4.86
N LEU A 145 -10.35 -12.47 -3.80
CA LEU A 145 -9.00 -11.95 -3.51
C LEU A 145 -8.00 -13.08 -3.22
N GLU A 146 -8.38 -14.05 -2.40
CA GLU A 146 -7.53 -15.20 -2.07
C GLU A 146 -7.27 -16.09 -3.30
N GLU A 147 -8.29 -16.34 -4.13
CA GLU A 147 -8.16 -17.09 -5.39
C GLU A 147 -7.23 -16.36 -6.39
N ALA A 148 -7.28 -15.04 -6.43
CA ALA A 148 -6.37 -14.21 -7.21
C ALA A 148 -4.95 -14.13 -6.62
N GLY A 149 -4.68 -14.80 -5.49
CA GLY A 149 -3.37 -14.91 -4.87
C GLY A 149 -2.95 -13.71 -4.00
N PHE A 150 -3.90 -12.88 -3.59
CA PHE A 150 -3.60 -11.76 -2.70
C PHE A 150 -3.48 -12.20 -1.24
N THR A 151 -2.53 -11.62 -0.52
CA THR A 151 -2.63 -11.54 0.95
C THR A 151 -3.76 -10.59 1.30
N VAL A 152 -4.72 -11.06 2.11
CA VAL A 152 -5.93 -10.31 2.46
C VAL A 152 -5.88 -9.83 3.91
N PHE A 153 -6.20 -8.56 4.11
CA PHE A 153 -6.37 -7.96 5.43
C PHE A 153 -7.83 -7.84 5.79
N ALA A 154 -8.15 -8.11 7.05
CA ALA A 154 -9.46 -7.87 7.61
C ALA A 154 -9.55 -6.44 8.18
N PHE A 155 -10.71 -5.83 8.00
CA PHE A 155 -11.10 -4.59 8.65
C PHE A 155 -12.30 -4.89 9.54
N GLU A 156 -12.12 -4.68 10.84
CA GLU A 156 -13.21 -4.83 11.80
C GLU A 156 -14.22 -3.68 11.65
N PRO A 157 -15.51 -3.92 11.96
CA PRO A 157 -16.48 -2.84 12.09
C PRO A 157 -15.96 -1.72 13.02
N GLY A 158 -16.08 -0.48 12.58
CA GLY A 158 -15.62 0.71 13.30
C GLY A 158 -14.11 0.96 13.23
N SER A 159 -13.33 0.12 12.54
CA SER A 159 -11.88 0.35 12.36
C SER A 159 -11.56 1.57 11.48
N LEU A 160 -12.51 2.03 10.67
CA LEU A 160 -12.44 3.23 9.85
C LEU A 160 -13.77 4.00 9.94
N PRO A 161 -13.77 5.34 9.82
CA PRO A 161 -15.01 6.12 9.78
C PRO A 161 -15.96 5.64 8.68
N GLY A 162 -17.22 5.38 9.05
CA GLY A 162 -18.28 4.90 8.14
C GLY A 162 -18.21 3.40 7.79
N LEU A 163 -17.19 2.67 8.25
CA LEU A 163 -17.09 1.23 8.04
C LEU A 163 -17.83 0.46 9.15
N ASP A 164 -19.14 0.26 9.01
CA ASP A 164 -19.97 -0.33 10.06
C ASP A 164 -20.09 -1.88 9.97
N PHE A 165 -19.31 -2.51 9.09
CA PHE A 165 -19.32 -3.95 8.86
C PHE A 165 -17.90 -4.49 8.65
N GLY A 166 -17.72 -5.80 8.84
CA GLY A 166 -16.44 -6.46 8.60
C GLY A 166 -16.15 -6.49 7.10
N ASN A 167 -14.99 -6.00 6.69
CA ASN A 167 -14.59 -5.93 5.28
C ASN A 167 -13.16 -6.42 5.09
N HIS A 168 -12.71 -6.48 3.84
CA HIS A 168 -11.40 -7.01 3.51
C HIS A 168 -10.71 -6.17 2.43
N GLY A 169 -9.39 -6.26 2.34
CA GLY A 169 -8.70 -5.68 1.19
C GLY A 169 -7.37 -6.35 0.91
N PRO A 170 -6.93 -6.35 -0.34
CA PRO A 170 -5.66 -6.95 -0.72
C PRO A 170 -4.46 -6.10 -0.31
N SER A 171 -3.36 -6.78 -0.03
CA SER A 171 -2.02 -6.20 -0.21
C SER A 171 -1.79 -5.84 -1.69
N LEU A 172 -1.79 -4.55 -2.02
CA LEU A 172 -1.51 -4.09 -3.39
C LEU A 172 -0.08 -3.59 -3.62
N THR A 173 0.69 -3.36 -2.55
CA THR A 173 2.13 -3.17 -2.63
C THR A 173 2.73 -3.30 -1.23
N MET A 174 3.95 -3.83 -1.16
CA MET A 174 4.80 -3.69 0.02
C MET A 174 5.47 -2.32 -0.02
N SER A 175 5.56 -1.66 1.14
CA SER A 175 6.50 -0.55 1.34
C SER A 175 7.72 -1.08 2.07
N ALA A 176 8.89 -0.71 1.59
CA ALA A 176 10.17 -1.06 2.19
C ALA A 176 10.84 0.19 2.75
N LEU A 177 11.59 0.00 3.83
CA LEU A 177 12.60 0.95 4.25
C LEU A 177 13.87 0.65 3.46
N THR A 178 14.39 1.67 2.78
CA THR A 178 15.47 1.54 1.81
C THR A 178 16.58 2.53 2.10
N THR A 179 17.79 2.17 1.71
CA THR A 179 18.98 3.02 1.74
C THR A 179 19.80 2.79 0.46
N THR A 180 21.07 3.16 0.45
CA THR A 180 22.03 2.92 -0.64
C THR A 180 23.10 1.92 -0.21
N ASP A 181 23.92 1.43 -1.13
CA ASP A 181 25.03 0.53 -0.84
C ASP A 181 26.25 1.19 -0.22
N GLU A 182 26.32 2.52 -0.23
CA GLU A 182 27.31 3.30 0.52
C GLU A 182 26.92 3.48 1.99
N PHE A 183 25.71 3.07 2.40
CA PHE A 183 25.26 3.22 3.77
C PHE A 183 26.06 2.30 4.72
N PRO A 184 26.47 2.74 5.92
CA PRO A 184 27.31 1.92 6.79
C PRO A 184 26.60 0.63 7.25
N ASP A 185 27.27 -0.51 7.09
CA ASP A 185 26.74 -1.84 7.49
C ASP A 185 26.28 -1.88 8.95
N GLU A 186 27.06 -1.29 9.85
CA GLU A 186 26.73 -1.27 11.28
C GLU A 186 25.48 -0.43 11.56
N ALA A 187 25.33 0.70 10.86
CA ALA A 187 24.13 1.54 11.01
C ALA A 187 22.90 0.81 10.46
N ALA A 188 23.00 0.13 9.31
CA ALA A 188 21.91 -0.67 8.76
C ALA A 188 21.48 -1.79 9.73
N TYR A 189 22.45 -2.50 10.34
CA TYR A 189 22.17 -3.54 11.33
C TYR A 189 21.44 -2.98 12.55
N GLU A 190 21.98 -1.94 13.19
CA GLU A 190 21.42 -1.37 14.42
C GLU A 190 20.02 -0.78 14.19
N ILE A 191 19.78 -0.16 13.03
CA ILE A 191 18.45 0.37 12.68
C ILE A 191 17.43 -0.75 12.55
N VAL A 192 17.75 -1.78 11.76
CA VAL A 192 16.84 -2.91 11.54
C VAL A 192 16.56 -3.63 12.86
N LYS A 193 17.59 -3.88 13.66
CA LYS A 193 17.48 -4.47 14.99
C LYS A 193 16.57 -3.66 15.90
N THR A 194 16.83 -2.37 16.02
CA THR A 194 16.06 -1.47 16.88
C THR A 194 14.59 -1.45 16.46
N LEU A 195 14.30 -1.37 15.16
CA LEU A 195 12.91 -1.36 14.68
C LEU A 195 12.22 -2.69 14.96
N HIS A 196 12.84 -3.82 14.62
CA HIS A 196 12.26 -5.14 14.80
C HIS A 196 12.00 -5.49 16.28
N GLU A 197 12.94 -5.19 17.18
CA GLU A 197 12.79 -5.45 18.62
C GLU A 197 11.74 -4.56 19.31
N ASN A 198 11.31 -3.46 18.66
CA ASN A 198 10.34 -2.51 19.20
C ASN A 198 9.01 -2.50 18.42
N MET A 199 8.71 -3.55 17.64
CA MET A 199 7.53 -3.56 16.77
C MET A 199 6.20 -3.44 17.53
N GLU A 200 6.08 -3.99 18.73
CA GLU A 200 4.88 -3.82 19.57
C GLU A 200 4.61 -2.34 19.88
N GLN A 201 5.65 -1.54 20.13
CA GLN A 201 5.51 -0.10 20.37
C GLN A 201 5.18 0.64 19.08
N ILE A 202 5.76 0.22 17.96
CA ILE A 202 5.47 0.79 16.64
C ILE A 202 4.00 0.56 16.27
N VAL A 203 3.43 -0.61 16.58
CA VAL A 203 2.01 -0.92 16.32
C VAL A 203 1.06 0.05 17.04
N LEU A 204 1.41 0.50 18.24
CA LEU A 204 0.59 1.48 18.97
C LEU A 204 0.49 2.83 18.23
N LEU A 205 1.51 3.17 17.44
CA LEU A 205 1.58 4.41 16.65
C LEU A 205 1.14 4.20 15.19
N LEU A 206 1.35 3.00 14.65
CA LEU A 206 1.08 2.61 13.28
C LEU A 206 0.44 1.21 13.25
N PRO A 207 -0.87 1.09 13.53
CA PRO A 207 -1.54 -0.21 13.61
C PRO A 207 -1.42 -1.08 12.35
N ALA A 208 -1.24 -0.48 11.17
CA ALA A 208 -1.05 -1.22 9.92
C ALA A 208 0.23 -2.07 9.86
N VAL A 209 1.15 -1.89 10.81
CA VAL A 209 2.37 -2.72 10.93
C VAL A 209 2.08 -4.04 11.66
N GLN A 210 0.93 -4.20 12.31
CA GLN A 210 0.52 -5.42 13.03
C GLN A 210 0.62 -6.67 12.15
N ALA A 211 0.26 -6.55 10.87
CA ALA A 211 0.41 -7.60 9.87
C ALA A 211 1.82 -8.18 9.79
N ALA A 212 2.84 -7.34 9.94
CA ALA A 212 4.23 -7.75 9.87
C ALA A 212 4.68 -8.53 11.13
N ILE A 213 4.02 -8.31 12.28
CA ILE A 213 4.21 -9.13 13.48
C ILE A 213 3.58 -10.51 13.30
N GLU A 214 2.36 -10.56 12.76
CA GLU A 214 1.62 -11.81 12.52
C GLU A 214 2.24 -12.67 11.42
N ASN A 215 2.88 -12.02 10.44
CA ASN A 215 3.62 -12.67 9.37
C ASN A 215 5.03 -12.06 9.22
N PRO A 216 6.01 -12.50 10.02
CA PRO A 216 7.38 -11.97 10.00
C PRO A 216 8.11 -12.08 8.66
N ALA A 217 7.67 -12.94 7.76
CA ALA A 217 8.20 -13.03 6.40
C ALA A 217 8.03 -11.73 5.58
N ILE A 218 7.18 -10.80 6.05
CA ILE A 218 7.03 -9.47 5.46
C ILE A 218 8.32 -8.64 5.59
N PHE A 219 9.10 -8.84 6.65
CA PHE A 219 10.37 -8.11 6.82
C PHE A 219 11.39 -8.46 5.74
N THR A 220 11.37 -9.71 5.31
CA THR A 220 12.34 -10.36 4.44
C THR A 220 11.63 -10.99 3.25
N SER A 221 10.92 -10.16 2.47
CA SER A 221 10.12 -10.69 1.37
C SER A 221 11.00 -11.15 0.20
N PRO A 222 10.93 -12.43 -0.22
CA PRO A 222 11.63 -12.92 -1.41
C PRO A 222 11.00 -12.42 -2.73
N SER A 223 9.83 -11.78 -2.64
CA SER A 223 9.14 -11.17 -3.79
C SER A 223 9.57 -9.74 -4.09
N ASP A 224 10.43 -9.16 -3.24
CA ASP A 224 11.06 -7.87 -3.49
C ASP A 224 12.28 -8.11 -4.39
N PRO A 225 12.27 -7.66 -5.66
CA PRO A 225 13.34 -7.98 -6.61
C PRO A 225 14.64 -7.19 -6.36
N PHE A 226 14.84 -6.64 -5.16
CA PHE A 226 15.92 -5.67 -4.87
C PHE A 226 16.86 -6.19 -3.77
N PRO A 227 18.18 -5.94 -3.89
CA PRO A 227 19.14 -6.47 -2.93
C PRO A 227 18.92 -5.88 -1.53
N TYR A 228 18.97 -6.73 -0.51
CA TYR A 228 19.02 -6.25 0.87
C TYR A 228 20.42 -5.74 1.22
N HIS A 229 20.48 -4.79 2.16
CA HIS A 229 21.74 -4.27 2.69
C HIS A 229 22.48 -5.36 3.50
N PRO A 230 23.82 -5.50 3.40
CA PRO A 230 24.56 -6.54 4.14
C PRO A 230 24.35 -6.48 5.67
N GLY A 231 24.35 -5.28 6.26
CA GLY A 231 23.98 -5.07 7.66
C GLY A 231 22.58 -5.58 8.03
N ALA A 232 21.58 -5.39 7.17
CA ALA A 232 20.22 -5.89 7.39
C ALA A 232 20.17 -7.42 7.29
N ILE A 233 20.83 -8.00 6.27
CA ILE A 233 20.96 -9.46 6.09
C ILE A 233 21.59 -10.08 7.34
N ARG A 234 22.62 -9.45 7.91
CA ARG A 234 23.29 -9.92 9.13
C ARG A 234 22.29 -10.07 10.28
N TYR A 235 21.44 -9.07 10.52
CA TYR A 235 20.42 -9.13 11.56
C TYR A 235 19.34 -10.17 11.25
N TRP A 236 18.81 -10.18 10.03
CA TRP A 236 17.75 -11.13 9.65
C TRP A 236 18.20 -12.59 9.75
N LYS A 237 19.47 -12.88 9.45
CA LYS A 237 20.09 -14.19 9.70
C LYS A 237 20.16 -14.52 11.19
N GLU A 238 20.51 -13.55 12.04
CA GLU A 238 20.61 -13.72 13.50
C GLU A 238 19.27 -14.13 14.13
N VAL A 239 18.17 -13.54 13.68
CA VAL A 239 16.82 -13.85 14.18
C VAL A 239 16.10 -14.96 13.40
N GLY A 240 16.79 -15.61 12.46
CA GLY A 240 16.25 -16.75 11.70
C GLY A 240 15.14 -16.39 10.71
N LEU A 241 15.13 -15.17 10.19
CA LEU A 241 14.15 -14.68 9.22
C LEU A 241 14.74 -14.48 7.82
N TRP A 242 15.94 -15.01 7.54
CA TRP A 242 16.61 -14.87 6.26
C TRP A 242 16.77 -16.22 5.56
N ASP A 243 15.92 -16.46 4.54
CA ASP A 243 15.83 -17.76 3.84
C ASP A 243 16.38 -17.74 2.40
N SER A 244 16.89 -16.59 1.93
CA SER A 244 17.52 -16.49 0.61
C SER A 244 19.04 -16.76 0.71
N GLU A 245 19.50 -17.82 0.07
CA GLU A 245 20.94 -18.00 -0.21
C GLU A 245 21.44 -16.99 -1.24
#